data_AF-A0A401P088-F1
#
_entry.id   AF-A0A401P088-F1
#
_cell.length_a   1.000
_cell.length_b   1.000
_cell.length_c   1.000
_cell.angle_alpha   90.00
_cell.angle_beta   90.00
_cell.angle_gamma   90.00
#
_symmetry.space_group_name_H-M   'P 1'
#
loop_
_entity.id
_entity.type
_entity.pdbx_description
1 polymer ?
#
loop_
_entity_poly.entity_id
_entity_poly.type
_entity_poly.pdbx_seq_one_letter_code
_entity_poly.pdbx_strand_id
1 'polypeptide(L)'
;MLIESCHLLKSKLWPQSRLLIKQLSSGRILNFNADRWLSRQHDDGEIVREFPLSRERDGKPFYPVVKYQVQIHTGRLEEPDSYLPIHICIYGERGDTGLRYLYKFDKPAKFKKGRVSL
;
A
#
# COMPACT_ATOMS: atom_id res chain seq x y z
N MET A 1 -9.95 7.94 -3.44
CA MET A 1 -8.87 6.97 -3.60
C MET A 1 -8.98 6.33 -4.98
N LEU A 2 -8.45 6.99 -6.04
CA LEU A 2 -8.36 6.36 -7.36
C LEU A 2 -7.13 5.46 -7.31
N ILE A 3 -7.35 4.18 -7.03
CA ILE A 3 -6.28 3.19 -7.02
C ILE A 3 -6.44 2.41 -8.32
N GLU A 4 -5.86 2.97 -9.37
CA GLU A 4 -5.36 2.11 -10.43
C GLU A 4 -4.15 1.40 -9.84
N SER A 5 -4.42 0.25 -9.22
CA SER A 5 -3.44 -0.56 -8.49
C SER A 5 -2.35 -1.03 -9.45
N CYS A 6 -1.30 -0.24 -9.64
CA CYS A 6 -0.10 -0.74 -10.26
C CYS A 6 0.63 -1.61 -9.24
N HIS A 7 0.34 -2.92 -9.30
CA HIS A 7 1.20 -3.89 -8.66
C HIS A 7 2.49 -3.95 -9.48
N LEU A 8 3.46 -3.11 -9.12
CA LEU A 8 4.83 -3.25 -9.62
C LEU A 8 5.43 -4.52 -9.04
N LEU A 9 5.06 -5.65 -9.64
CA LEU A 9 5.64 -6.94 -9.39
C LEU A 9 7.04 -6.92 -10.03
N LYS A 10 8.01 -6.49 -9.21
CA LYS A 10 9.46 -6.59 -9.44
C LYS A 10 10.03 -5.53 -10.39
N SER A 11 10.34 -4.36 -9.85
CA SER A 11 11.50 -3.60 -10.32
C SER A 11 12.14 -2.85 -9.15
N LYS A 12 13.48 -2.82 -9.13
CA LYS A 12 14.23 -1.97 -8.20
C LYS A 12 13.98 -0.52 -8.61
N LEU A 13 13.05 0.13 -7.93
CA LEU A 13 12.82 1.57 -8.09
C LEU A 13 13.75 2.33 -7.15
N TRP A 14 14.48 3.27 -7.75
CA TRP A 14 15.33 4.21 -7.04
C TRP A 14 14.47 5.38 -6.53
N PRO A 15 14.87 6.08 -5.46
CA PRO A 15 14.21 7.32 -5.04
C PRO A 15 14.14 8.31 -6.20
N GLN A 16 13.08 9.13 -6.25
CA GLN A 16 12.83 10.12 -7.30
C GLN A 16 12.50 9.53 -8.68
N SER A 17 12.14 8.25 -8.74
CA SER A 17 11.68 7.64 -9.98
C SER A 17 10.28 8.14 -10.35
N ARG A 18 10.00 8.23 -11.65
CA ARG A 18 8.64 8.43 -12.17
C ARG A 18 8.14 7.14 -12.78
N LEU A 19 6.92 6.76 -12.43
CA LEU A 19 6.22 5.62 -13.00
C LEU A 19 5.22 6.14 -14.03
N LEU A 20 5.39 5.69 -15.27
CA LEU A 20 4.48 5.98 -16.37
C LEU A 20 3.71 4.72 -16.71
N ILE A 21 2.38 4.79 -16.60
CA ILE A 21 1.48 3.69 -16.89
C ILE A 21 0.58 4.09 -18.05
N LYS A 22 0.57 3.30 -19.11
CA LYS A 22 -0.38 3.50 -20.21
C LYS A 22 -1.66 2.73 -19.92
N GLN A 23 -2.77 3.44 -19.77
CA GLN A 23 -4.09 2.84 -19.67
C GLN A 23 -4.46 2.27 -21.06
N LEU A 24 -4.66 0.95 -21.15
CA LEU A 24 -4.90 0.28 -22.43
C LEU A 24 -6.23 0.71 -23.07
N SER A 25 -7.26 0.97 -22.26
CA SER A 25 -8.60 1.32 -22.73
C SER A 25 -8.69 2.72 -23.35
N SER A 26 -8.05 3.71 -22.74
CA SER A 26 -8.12 5.11 -23.19
C SER A 26 -6.86 5.59 -23.91
N GLY A 27 -5.77 4.83 -23.85
CA GLY A 27 -4.44 5.24 -24.33
C GLY A 27 -3.76 6.31 -23.48
N ARG A 28 -4.41 6.81 -22.42
CA ARG A 28 -3.85 7.85 -21.53
C ARG A 28 -2.60 7.34 -20.81
N ILE A 29 -1.63 8.23 -20.67
CA ILE A 29 -0.45 7.98 -19.84
C ILE A 29 -0.72 8.58 -18.46
N LEU A 30 -0.59 7.76 -17.44
CA LEU A 30 -0.74 8.12 -16.05
C LEU A 30 0.64 8.22 -15.41
N ASN A 31 0.89 9.32 -14.73
CA ASN A 31 2.17 9.58 -14.07
C ASN A 31 2.04 9.43 -12.55
N PHE A 32 3.00 8.77 -11.93
CA PHE A 32 3.12 8.65 -10.49
C PHE A 32 4.54 8.98 -10.05
N ASN A 33 4.67 9.90 -9.09
CA ASN A 33 5.96 10.18 -8.47
C ASN A 33 6.24 9.13 -7.40
N ALA A 34 7.26 8.30 -7.65
CA ALA A 34 7.71 7.24 -6.76
C ALA A 34 8.98 7.69 -6.01
N ASP A 35 8.78 8.51 -4.99
CA ASP A 35 9.87 9.08 -4.18
C ASP A 35 10.33 8.16 -3.04
N ARG A 36 10.19 6.84 -3.21
CA ARG A 36 10.53 5.85 -2.18
C ARG A 36 11.06 4.56 -2.78
N TRP A 37 11.84 3.86 -1.98
CA TRP A 37 12.30 2.52 -2.31
C TRP A 37 11.14 1.53 -2.25
N LEU A 38 11.13 0.59 -3.21
CA LEU A 38 10.35 -0.65 -3.17
C LEU A 38 11.32 -1.82 -2.94
N SER A 39 11.90 -1.89 -1.74
CA SER A 39 12.97 -2.83 -1.42
C SER A 39 12.80 -3.37 -0.01
N ARG A 40 13.02 -4.69 0.17
CA ARG A 40 13.12 -5.29 1.50
C ARG A 40 14.39 -4.89 2.27
N GLN A 41 15.38 -4.35 1.58
CA GLN A 41 16.71 -4.05 2.14
C GLN A 41 16.97 -2.56 2.35
N HIS A 42 16.08 -1.67 1.88
CA HIS A 42 16.26 -0.23 1.94
C HIS A 42 14.97 0.45 2.43
N ASP A 43 15.09 1.67 2.94
CA ASP A 43 13.98 2.47 3.50
C ASP A 43 13.28 1.74 4.66
N ASP A 44 11.98 1.48 4.56
CA ASP A 44 11.17 0.80 5.58
C ASP A 44 10.93 -0.70 5.28
N GLY A 45 11.57 -1.25 4.24
CA GLY A 45 11.42 -2.66 3.86
C GLY A 45 10.17 -2.98 3.02
N GLU A 46 9.31 -1.99 2.75
CA GLU A 46 8.06 -2.21 2.02
C GLU A 46 8.27 -2.31 0.51
N ILE A 47 7.70 -3.35 -0.09
CA ILE A 47 7.75 -3.60 -1.54
C ILE A 47 6.40 -3.36 -2.23
N VAL A 48 5.36 -3.04 -1.47
CA VAL A 48 4.03 -2.70 -1.97
C VAL A 48 3.69 -1.30 -1.47
N ARG A 49 3.38 -0.39 -2.39
CA ARG A 49 2.98 0.98 -2.06
C ARG A 49 1.90 1.48 -2.98
N GLU A 50 1.16 2.46 -2.46
CA GLU A 50 0.16 3.21 -3.21
C GLU A 50 0.69 4.60 -3.49
N PHE A 51 0.62 5.00 -4.75
CA PHE A 51 1.03 6.32 -5.20
C PHE A 51 -0.17 7.07 -5.76
N PRO A 52 -0.34 8.37 -5.41
CA PRO A 52 -1.39 9.16 -6.01
C PRO A 52 -1.06 9.45 -7.48
N LEU A 53 -2.09 9.44 -8.32
CA LEU A 53 -1.97 9.97 -9.68
C LEU A 53 -1.47 11.42 -9.62
N SER A 54 -0.38 11.70 -10.33
CA SER A 54 0.28 13.00 -10.34
C SER A 54 -0.19 13.83 -11.54
N ARG A 55 -0.47 15.11 -11.30
CA ARG A 55 -0.81 16.07 -12.35
C ARG A 55 0.42 16.40 -13.18
N GLU A 56 0.26 16.47 -14.49
CA GLU A 56 1.36 16.78 -15.41
C GLU A 56 1.95 18.17 -15.19
N ARG A 57 1.10 19.17 -14.90
CA ARG A 57 1.51 20.58 -14.79
C ARG A 57 2.49 20.84 -13.64
N ASP A 58 2.24 20.26 -12.46
CA ASP A 58 2.93 20.61 -11.21
C ASP A 58 3.45 19.40 -10.44
N GLY A 59 3.26 18.18 -10.96
CA GLY A 59 3.66 16.94 -10.29
C GLY A 59 2.90 16.66 -8.98
N LYS A 60 1.88 17.46 -8.64
CA LYS A 60 1.14 17.28 -7.38
C LYS A 60 0.05 16.21 -7.52
N PRO A 61 -0.38 15.57 -6.42
CA PRO A 61 -1.51 14.66 -6.44
C PRO A 61 -2.77 15.28 -7.06
N PHE A 62 -3.46 14.54 -7.93
CA PHE A 62 -4.76 14.94 -8.47
C PHE A 62 -5.82 15.11 -7.37
N TYR A 63 -5.77 14.27 -6.33
CA TYR A 63 -6.65 14.29 -5.17
C TYR A 63 -5.85 14.45 -3.87
N PRO A 64 -6.44 15.02 -2.80
CA PRO A 64 -5.82 15.03 -1.49
C PRO A 64 -5.42 13.63 -1.04
N VAL A 65 -4.20 13.50 -0.53
CA VAL A 65 -3.70 12.24 0.05
C VAL A 65 -4.08 12.21 1.52
N VAL A 66 -4.83 11.18 1.92
CA VAL A 66 -5.26 10.95 3.31
C VAL A 66 -4.43 9.81 3.90
N LYS A 67 -3.90 10.02 5.11
CA LYS A 67 -3.17 8.98 5.84
C LYS A 67 -4.12 8.28 6.80
N TYR A 68 -4.20 6.97 6.70
CA TYR A 68 -4.95 6.13 7.63
C TYR A 68 -3.98 5.47 8.61
N GLN A 69 -4.30 5.55 9.90
CA GLN A 69 -3.67 4.72 10.92
C GLN A 69 -4.68 3.66 11.35
N VAL A 70 -4.32 2.39 11.17
CA VAL A 70 -5.18 1.26 11.50
C VAL A 70 -4.64 0.60 12.76
N GLN A 71 -5.50 0.42 13.77
CA GLN A 71 -5.16 -0.32 14.98
C GLN A 71 -5.97 -1.60 15.04
N ILE A 72 -5.31 -2.72 15.31
CA ILE A 72 -5.97 -4.02 15.39
C ILE A 72 -5.96 -4.48 16.84
N HIS A 73 -7.16 -4.66 17.39
CA HIS A 73 -7.41 -5.15 18.73
C HIS A 73 -7.94 -6.57 18.64
N THR A 74 -7.18 -7.54 19.15
CA THR A 74 -7.61 -8.95 19.21
C THR A 74 -8.21 -9.28 20.57
N GLY A 75 -9.43 -9.83 20.56
CA GLY A 75 -10.13 -10.29 21.77
C GLY A 75 -9.41 -11.43 22.50
N ARG A 76 -9.84 -11.72 23.72
CA ARG A 76 -9.22 -12.72 24.62
C ARG A 76 -9.95 -14.07 24.65
N LEU A 77 -10.79 -14.37 23.65
CA LEU A 77 -11.51 -15.64 23.57
C LEU A 77 -10.52 -16.81 23.42
N GLU A 78 -10.86 -17.97 23.98
CA GLU A 78 -10.00 -19.15 24.08
C GLU A 78 -9.75 -19.88 22.74
N GLU A 79 -10.06 -19.27 21.60
CA GLU A 79 -9.78 -19.86 20.27
C GLU A 79 -8.30 -19.71 19.89
N PRO A 80 -7.67 -20.67 19.20
CA PRO A 80 -6.23 -20.67 18.95
C PRO A 80 -5.72 -19.34 18.36
N ASP A 81 -4.50 -18.94 18.74
CA ASP A 81 -3.81 -17.80 18.12
C ASP A 81 -3.94 -17.91 16.60
N SER A 82 -4.41 -16.85 15.94
CA SER A 82 -4.54 -16.87 14.48
C SER A 82 -3.15 -16.83 13.86
N TYR A 83 -2.67 -18.00 13.44
CA TYR A 83 -1.49 -18.15 12.58
C TYR A 83 -1.79 -17.77 11.13
N LEU A 84 -3.04 -17.38 10.83
CA LEU A 84 -3.48 -17.06 9.49
C LEU A 84 -3.06 -15.63 9.10
N PRO A 85 -2.63 -15.44 7.85
CA PRO A 85 -2.45 -14.13 7.26
C PRO A 85 -3.66 -13.20 7.47
N ILE A 86 -3.45 -12.05 8.11
CA ILE A 86 -4.48 -11.00 8.14
C ILE A 86 -4.23 -10.03 6.99
N HIS A 87 -5.32 -9.71 6.29
CA HIS A 87 -5.35 -8.73 5.22
C HIS A 87 -6.33 -7.63 5.56
N ILE A 88 -6.07 -6.42 5.06
CA ILE A 88 -7.00 -5.30 5.10
C ILE A 88 -7.25 -4.77 3.69
N CYS A 89 -8.48 -4.35 3.43
CA CYS A 89 -8.85 -3.57 2.26
C CYS A 89 -9.69 -2.37 2.71
N ILE A 90 -9.26 -1.16 2.37
CA ILE A 90 -10.00 0.07 2.67
C ILE A 90 -10.74 0.49 1.40
N TYR A 91 -12.05 0.66 1.52
CA TYR A 91 -12.92 1.11 0.44
C TYR A 91 -13.19 2.60 0.56
N GLY A 92 -13.21 3.29 -0.58
CA GLY A 92 -13.66 4.67 -0.68
C GLY A 92 -14.40 4.94 -1.98
N GLU A 93 -14.95 6.15 -2.11
CA GLU A 93 -15.79 6.57 -3.25
C GLU A 93 -15.14 6.37 -4.63
N ARG A 94 -13.80 6.30 -4.71
CA ARG A 94 -13.06 6.25 -5.98
C ARG A 94 -12.34 4.92 -6.22
N GLY A 95 -12.60 3.91 -5.38
CA GLY A 95 -11.93 2.61 -5.43
C GLY A 95 -11.44 2.15 -4.05
N ASP A 96 -10.71 1.04 -4.05
CA ASP A 96 -10.20 0.37 -2.85
C ASP A 96 -8.69 0.11 -2.91
N THR A 97 -8.09 -0.15 -1.75
CA THR A 97 -6.65 -0.43 -1.61
C THR A 97 -6.21 -1.79 -2.15
N GLY A 98 -7.14 -2.65 -2.57
CA GLY A 98 -6.89 -4.07 -2.69
C GLY A 98 -6.53 -4.71 -1.34
N LEU A 99 -6.27 -6.03 -1.37
CA LEU A 99 -5.86 -6.78 -0.19
C LEU A 99 -4.41 -6.42 0.18
N ARG A 100 -4.23 -5.83 1.36
CA ARG A 100 -2.94 -5.49 1.94
C ARG A 100 -2.60 -6.46 3.06
N TYR A 101 -1.50 -7.18 2.88
CA TYR A 101 -0.97 -8.10 3.88
C TYR A 101 -0.36 -7.31 5.04
N LEU A 102 -0.68 -7.69 6.27
CA LEU A 102 -0.13 -7.00 7.44
C LEU A 102 1.21 -7.62 7.85
N TYR A 103 2.28 -6.82 7.74
CA TYR A 103 3.65 -7.20 8.11
C TYR A 103 4.06 -6.55 9.44
N LYS A 104 4.95 -7.23 10.16
CA LYS A 104 5.70 -6.65 11.29
C LYS A 104 7.17 -7.03 11.14
N PHE A 105 8.03 -6.04 10.91
CA PHE A 105 9.49 -6.23 10.73
C PHE A 105 9.84 -7.35 9.71
N ASP A 106 9.33 -7.23 8.48
CA ASP A 106 9.60 -8.15 7.36
C ASP A 106 9.15 -9.62 7.59
N LYS A 107 8.23 -9.84 8.54
CA LYS A 107 7.56 -11.12 8.76
C LYS A 107 6.05 -10.92 8.83
N PRO A 108 5.24 -11.92 8.46
CA PRO A 108 3.81 -11.87 8.69
C PRO A 108 3.49 -11.47 10.13
N ALA A 109 2.66 -10.44 10.29
CA ALA A 109 2.29 -9.97 11.61
C ALA A 109 1.59 -11.10 12.37
N LYS A 110 2.20 -11.55 13.47
CA LYS A 110 1.59 -12.50 14.39
C LYS A 110 0.74 -11.72 15.37
N PHE A 111 -0.57 -11.75 15.16
CA PHE A 111 -1.53 -11.11 16.05
C PHE A 111 -1.75 -12.00 17.27
N LYS A 112 -1.11 -11.64 18.38
CA LYS A 112 -1.29 -12.32 19.67
C LYS A 112 -2.55 -11.79 20.35
N LYS A 113 -3.27 -12.66 21.06
CA LYS A 113 -4.45 -12.29 21.86
C LYS A 113 -4.16 -11.15 22.84
N GLY A 114 -5.15 -10.27 23.03
CA GLY A 114 -5.10 -9.20 24.03
C GLY A 114 -4.02 -8.15 23.77
N ARG A 115 -3.52 -8.04 22.53
CA ARG A 115 -2.54 -7.02 22.15
C ARG A 115 -3.12 -6.07 21.12
N VAL A 116 -2.68 -4.83 21.22
CA VAL A 116 -2.84 -3.84 20.15
C VAL A 116 -1.63 -3.96 19.23
N SER A 117 -1.89 -4.26 17.97
CA SER A 117 -0.88 -4.17 16.91
C SER A 117 -1.09 -2.86 16.16
N LEU A 118 -0.01 -2.09 16.10
CA LEU A 118 0.17 -0.91 15.23
C LEU A 118 0.81 -1.36 13.91
#